data_AF-A0A838QJS6-F1
#
_entry.id   AF-A0A838QJS6-F1
#
_cell.length_a   1.000
_cell.length_b   1.000
_cell.length_c   1.000
_cell.angle_alpha   90.00
_cell.angle_beta   90.00
_cell.angle_gamma   90.00
#
_symmetry.space_group_name_H-M   'P 1'
#
loop_
_entity.id
_entity.type
_entity.pdbx_description
1 polymer ?
#
loop_
_entity_poly.entity_id
_entity_poly.type
_entity_poly.pdbx_seq_one_letter_code
_entity_poly.pdbx_strand_id
1 'polypeptide(L)'
;MACVRVCPTDAIAVAAEEPYLVQIEDEPCIRCGLCLQICPHSAVKVNGEIGRALAIASQGEGVLILSPESVAHFYPATPEQVINACYAAGFRAVTRGVIGDELVAAEYLKLWEQEPWGTMIRSTDPVVVDAVRLRFPELVPYLAPVTVPPVAEARYLRAQYGADLKIVYAGISSPLSSTELDAAITFG
;
A
#
# COMPACT_ATOMS: atom_id res chain seq x y z
N MET A 1 -14.95 20.89 -10.06
CA MET A 1 -13.60 20.60 -9.52
C MET A 1 -13.73 19.89 -8.17
N ALA A 2 -14.20 18.64 -8.16
CA ALA A 2 -14.40 17.90 -6.91
C ALA A 2 -13.08 17.43 -6.28
N CYS A 3 -12.10 17.07 -7.12
CA CYS A 3 -10.75 16.67 -6.71
C CYS A 3 -10.04 17.74 -5.87
N VAL A 4 -10.04 19.00 -6.32
CA VAL A 4 -9.44 20.14 -5.59
C VAL A 4 -10.03 20.26 -4.18
N ARG A 5 -11.36 20.16 -4.07
CA ARG A 5 -12.06 20.33 -2.78
C ARG A 5 -11.83 19.19 -1.78
N VAL A 6 -11.52 17.99 -2.27
CA VAL A 6 -11.34 16.81 -1.41
C VAL A 6 -9.87 16.57 -1.05
N CYS A 7 -8.94 17.29 -1.67
CA CYS A 7 -7.51 17.11 -1.42
C CYS A 7 -7.16 17.60 -0.01
N PRO A 8 -6.66 16.73 0.89
CA PRO A 8 -6.38 17.13 2.27
C PRO A 8 -5.07 17.91 2.44
N THR A 9 -4.27 18.05 1.39
CA THR A 9 -2.96 18.71 1.40
C THR A 9 -2.85 19.81 0.35
N ASP A 10 -3.97 20.21 -0.26
CA ASP A 10 -4.03 21.22 -1.32
C ASP A 10 -3.09 20.96 -2.50
N ALA A 11 -2.73 19.69 -2.74
CA ALA A 11 -1.78 19.24 -3.77
C ALA A 11 -2.32 19.30 -5.22
N ILE A 12 -3.49 19.90 -5.45
CA ILE A 12 -4.11 19.97 -6.78
C ILE A 12 -4.17 21.41 -7.24
N ALA A 13 -3.25 21.77 -8.13
CA ALA A 13 -3.19 23.06 -8.77
C ALA A 13 -4.18 23.15 -9.95
N VAL A 14 -4.72 24.33 -10.18
CA VAL A 14 -5.56 24.67 -11.34
C VAL A 14 -4.82 25.71 -12.16
N ALA A 15 -4.61 25.45 -13.46
CA ALA A 15 -3.93 26.41 -14.32
C ALA A 15 -4.75 27.70 -14.45
N ALA A 16 -4.11 28.86 -14.25
CA ALA A 16 -4.78 30.17 -14.29
C ALA A 16 -5.35 30.48 -15.69
N GLU A 17 -4.65 30.08 -16.74
CA GLU A 17 -5.03 30.33 -18.13
C GLU A 17 -6.00 29.26 -18.68
N GLU A 18 -5.99 28.06 -18.10
CA GLU A 18 -6.82 26.92 -18.51
C GLU A 18 -7.48 26.27 -17.29
N PRO A 19 -8.60 26.82 -16.77
CA PRO A 19 -9.19 26.41 -15.49
C PRO A 19 -9.79 24.98 -15.49
N TYR A 20 -9.80 24.32 -16.64
CA TYR A 20 -10.15 22.90 -16.78
C TYR A 20 -8.94 21.96 -16.67
N LEU A 21 -7.71 22.48 -16.76
CA LEU A 21 -6.49 21.72 -16.52
C LEU A 21 -6.15 21.74 -15.04
N VAL A 22 -6.10 20.55 -14.45
CA VAL A 22 -5.66 20.33 -13.08
C VAL A 22 -4.36 19.53 -13.10
N GLN A 23 -3.43 19.90 -12.23
CA GLN A 23 -2.16 19.21 -12.05
C GLN A 23 -2.02 18.78 -10.60
N ILE A 24 -1.54 17.55 -10.38
CA ILE A 24 -1.17 17.08 -9.06
C ILE A 24 0.29 17.46 -8.85
N GLU A 25 0.56 18.23 -7.80
CA GLU A 25 1.91 18.55 -7.37
C GLU A 25 2.45 17.39 -6.52
N ASP A 26 3.59 16.83 -6.89
CA ASP A 26 4.11 15.59 -6.29
C ASP A 26 4.56 15.80 -4.84
N GLU A 27 5.18 16.94 -4.52
CA GLU A 27 5.73 17.23 -3.19
C GLU A 27 4.65 17.28 -2.08
N PRO A 28 3.55 18.02 -2.21
CA PRO A 28 2.48 18.01 -1.21
C PRO A 28 1.54 16.81 -1.30
N CYS A 29 1.64 15.97 -2.34
CA CYS A 29 0.74 14.84 -2.55
C CYS A 29 1.11 13.63 -1.69
N ILE A 30 0.30 13.35 -0.68
CA ILE A 30 0.39 12.14 0.15
C ILE A 30 -0.24 10.89 -0.50
N ARG A 31 -0.58 10.97 -1.79
CA ARG A 31 -1.09 9.86 -2.62
C ARG A 31 -2.31 9.11 -2.04
N CYS A 32 -3.17 9.82 -1.32
CA CYS A 32 -4.36 9.26 -0.67
C CYS A 32 -5.47 8.74 -1.60
N GLY A 33 -5.43 9.08 -2.90
CA GLY A 33 -6.40 8.58 -3.88
C GLY A 33 -7.81 9.19 -3.84
N LEU A 34 -8.12 10.11 -2.91
CA LEU A 34 -9.45 10.74 -2.82
C LEU A 34 -9.85 11.46 -4.13
N CYS A 35 -8.89 12.08 -4.81
CA CYS A 35 -9.10 12.76 -6.08
C CYS A 35 -9.48 11.80 -7.23
N LEU A 36 -8.98 10.56 -7.19
CA LEU A 36 -9.34 9.50 -8.15
C LEU A 36 -10.80 9.07 -7.94
N GLN A 37 -11.16 8.77 -6.69
CA GLN A 37 -12.49 8.24 -6.34
C GLN A 37 -13.63 9.22 -6.69
N ILE A 38 -13.40 10.52 -6.51
CA ILE A 38 -14.43 11.54 -6.74
C ILE A 38 -14.48 12.04 -8.19
N CYS A 39 -13.57 11.62 -9.06
CA CYS A 39 -13.47 12.15 -10.42
C CYS A 39 -14.57 11.57 -11.32
N PRO A 40 -15.54 12.38 -11.82
CA PRO A 40 -16.60 11.87 -12.68
C PRO A 40 -16.13 11.62 -14.12
N HIS A 41 -14.90 12.03 -14.47
CA HIS A 41 -14.35 11.99 -15.83
C HIS A 41 -13.22 10.97 -15.98
N SER A 42 -12.88 10.21 -14.93
CA SER A 42 -11.71 9.31 -14.92
C SER A 42 -10.41 9.99 -15.40
N ALA A 43 -10.26 11.27 -15.09
CA ALA A 43 -9.13 12.10 -15.54
C ALA A 43 -7.85 11.83 -14.75
N VAL A 44 -7.97 11.38 -13.50
CA VAL A 44 -6.83 10.97 -12.67
C VAL A 44 -6.53 9.50 -12.97
N LYS A 45 -5.26 9.19 -13.23
CA LYS A 45 -4.79 7.82 -13.48
C LYS A 45 -3.78 7.41 -12.41
N VAL A 46 -3.83 6.16 -12.02
CA VAL A 46 -2.81 5.54 -11.16
C VAL A 46 -1.85 4.77 -12.06
N ASN A 47 -0.57 5.09 -11.96
CA ASN A 47 0.47 4.28 -12.57
C ASN A 47 0.75 3.10 -11.64
N GLY A 48 0.19 1.93 -11.95
CA GLY A 48 0.40 0.70 -11.20
C GLY A 48 1.57 -0.13 -11.74
N GLU A 49 2.04 -1.10 -10.95
CA GLU A 49 3.14 -2.00 -11.34
C GLU A 49 2.65 -3.32 -11.96
N ILE A 50 1.44 -3.35 -12.56
CA ILE A 50 0.83 -4.57 -13.07
C ILE A 50 1.70 -5.30 -14.11
N GLY A 51 2.35 -4.55 -15.01
CA GLY A 51 3.26 -5.14 -16.00
C GLY A 51 4.47 -5.82 -15.34
N ARG A 52 5.01 -5.23 -14.26
CA ARG A 52 6.13 -5.78 -13.49
C ARG A 52 5.70 -7.02 -12.70
N ALA A 53 4.53 -6.97 -12.07
CA ALA A 53 3.93 -8.09 -11.36
C ALA A 53 3.70 -9.30 -12.29
N LEU A 54 3.12 -9.08 -13.47
CA LEU A 54 2.90 -10.12 -14.47
C LEU A 54 4.22 -10.68 -15.05
N ALA A 55 5.24 -9.84 -15.20
CA ALA A 55 6.57 -10.31 -15.60
C ALA A 55 7.22 -11.21 -14.54
N ILE A 56 7.01 -10.95 -13.25
CA ILE A 56 7.45 -11.82 -12.16
C ILE A 56 6.63 -13.12 -12.14
N ALA A 57 5.32 -13.02 -12.31
CA ALA A 57 4.44 -14.19 -12.33
C ALA A 57 4.76 -15.13 -13.51
N SER A 58 5.04 -14.59 -14.70
CA SER A 58 5.34 -15.41 -15.88
C SER A 58 6.66 -16.19 -15.80
N GLN A 59 7.56 -15.82 -14.87
CA GLN A 59 8.77 -16.58 -14.58
C GLN A 59 8.50 -17.84 -13.74
N GLY A 60 7.32 -17.95 -13.11
CA GLY A 60 6.91 -19.15 -12.36
C GLY A 60 7.54 -19.32 -10.98
N GLU A 61 8.34 -18.36 -10.51
CA GLU A 61 9.04 -18.40 -9.21
C GLU A 61 8.58 -17.30 -8.24
N GLY A 62 7.74 -16.37 -8.69
CA GLY A 62 7.24 -15.27 -7.87
C GLY A 62 6.30 -15.71 -6.76
N VAL A 63 6.39 -15.05 -5.60
CA VAL A 63 5.45 -15.18 -4.49
C VAL A 63 4.55 -13.96 -4.43
N LEU A 64 3.24 -14.19 -4.32
CA LEU A 64 2.25 -13.14 -4.12
C LEU A 64 1.86 -13.05 -2.64
N ILE A 65 1.95 -11.85 -2.07
CA ILE A 65 1.27 -11.48 -0.83
C ILE A 65 -0.07 -10.88 -1.22
N LEU A 66 -1.14 -11.67 -1.10
CA LEU A 66 -2.50 -11.23 -1.34
C LEU A 66 -3.08 -10.70 -0.04
N SER A 67 -3.41 -9.41 0.01
CA SER A 67 -3.92 -8.77 1.22
C SER A 67 -5.25 -9.37 1.72
N PRO A 68 -5.51 -9.35 3.04
CA PRO A 68 -6.71 -9.95 3.63
C PRO A 68 -8.03 -9.38 3.09
N GLU A 69 -8.03 -8.11 2.69
CA GLU A 69 -9.20 -7.40 2.15
C GLU A 69 -9.68 -7.98 0.82
N SER A 70 -8.87 -8.79 0.14
CA SER A 70 -9.25 -9.51 -1.09
C SER A 70 -10.58 -10.26 -0.94
N VAL A 71 -10.84 -10.85 0.23
CA VAL A 71 -12.07 -11.63 0.50
C VAL A 71 -13.31 -10.75 0.41
N ALA A 72 -13.23 -9.52 0.91
CA ALA A 72 -14.33 -8.56 0.85
C ALA A 72 -14.42 -7.90 -0.54
N HIS A 73 -13.27 -7.54 -1.12
CA HIS A 73 -13.21 -6.83 -2.39
C HIS A 73 -13.74 -7.67 -3.57
N PHE A 74 -13.40 -8.95 -3.62
CA PHE A 74 -13.78 -9.83 -4.74
C PHE A 74 -15.08 -10.60 -4.51
N TYR A 75 -15.83 -10.31 -3.44
CA TYR A 75 -17.14 -10.91 -3.23
C TYR A 75 -18.05 -10.68 -4.45
N PRO A 76 -18.76 -11.70 -4.98
CA PRO A 76 -19.09 -13.00 -4.35
C PRO A 76 -18.12 -14.15 -4.64
N ALA A 77 -16.96 -13.91 -5.24
CA ALA A 77 -15.97 -14.97 -5.42
C ALA A 77 -15.49 -15.50 -4.07
N THR A 78 -15.28 -16.82 -3.96
CA THR A 78 -14.73 -17.40 -2.73
C THR A 78 -13.23 -17.08 -2.64
N PRO A 79 -12.65 -17.06 -1.42
CA PRO A 79 -11.20 -16.87 -1.24
C PRO A 79 -10.37 -17.82 -2.11
N GLU A 80 -10.80 -19.07 -2.25
CA GLU A 80 -10.12 -20.10 -3.04
C GLU A 80 -10.15 -19.77 -4.54
N GLN A 81 -11.24 -19.18 -5.04
CA GLN A 81 -11.30 -18.75 -6.44
C GLN A 81 -10.30 -17.64 -6.74
N VAL A 82 -10.17 -16.67 -5.82
CA VAL A 82 -9.19 -15.58 -5.95
C VAL A 82 -7.76 -16.13 -5.89
N ILE A 83 -7.47 -16.99 -4.91
CA ILE A 83 -6.15 -17.61 -4.75
C ILE A 83 -5.80 -18.46 -5.99
N ASN A 84 -6.74 -19.27 -6.49
CA ASN A 84 -6.53 -20.08 -7.70
C ASN A 84 -6.33 -19.21 -8.94
N ALA A 85 -6.98 -18.05 -9.03
CA ALA A 85 -6.71 -17.09 -10.10
C ALA A 85 -5.28 -16.54 -10.04
N CYS A 86 -4.75 -16.28 -8.83
CA CYS A 86 -3.35 -15.89 -8.65
C CYS A 86 -2.37 -16.99 -9.07
N TYR A 87 -2.66 -18.26 -8.74
CA TYR A 87 -1.88 -19.39 -9.25
C TYR A 87 -1.96 -19.51 -10.78
N ALA A 88 -3.15 -19.36 -11.35
CA ALA A 88 -3.35 -19.38 -12.80
C ALA A 88 -2.63 -18.22 -13.53
N ALA A 89 -2.40 -17.10 -12.84
CA ALA A 89 -1.60 -15.98 -13.35
C ALA A 89 -0.08 -16.28 -13.38
N GLY A 90 0.39 -17.34 -12.71
CA GLY A 90 1.78 -17.81 -12.75
C GLY A 90 2.55 -17.70 -11.43
N PHE A 91 1.96 -17.19 -10.35
CA PHE A 91 2.64 -17.15 -9.06
C PHE A 91 2.87 -18.55 -8.49
N ARG A 92 4.09 -18.79 -7.99
CA ARG A 92 4.48 -20.08 -7.40
C ARG A 92 3.80 -20.34 -6.07
N ALA A 93 3.64 -19.30 -5.27
CA ALA A 93 3.00 -19.34 -3.97
C ALA A 93 2.17 -18.07 -3.75
N VAL A 94 1.09 -18.21 -2.98
CA VAL A 94 0.21 -17.11 -2.60
C VAL A 94 0.04 -17.15 -1.09
N THR A 95 0.39 -16.07 -0.42
CA THR A 95 0.17 -15.85 1.01
C THR A 95 -1.00 -14.89 1.22
N ARG A 96 -1.63 -14.90 2.40
CA ARG A 96 -2.85 -14.12 2.69
C ARG A 96 -2.60 -12.79 3.39
N GLY A 97 -1.35 -12.33 3.52
CA GLY A 97 -1.03 -11.07 4.21
C GLY A 97 -1.08 -11.13 5.75
N VAL A 98 -1.73 -12.17 6.31
CA VAL A 98 -1.99 -12.30 7.75
C VAL A 98 -0.71 -12.47 8.57
N ILE A 99 0.33 -13.09 8.01
CA ILE A 99 1.61 -13.25 8.69
C ILE A 99 2.24 -11.87 8.93
N GLY A 100 2.17 -10.99 7.94
CA GLY A 100 2.61 -9.60 8.08
C GLY A 100 1.87 -8.86 9.18
N ASP A 101 0.55 -9.03 9.26
CA ASP A 101 -0.28 -8.40 10.29
C ASP A 101 0.08 -8.89 11.69
N GLU A 102 0.27 -10.19 11.88
CA GLU A 102 0.68 -10.77 13.16
C GLU A 102 2.07 -10.32 13.60
N LEU A 103 3.03 -10.26 12.67
CA LEU A 103 4.40 -9.77 12.95
C LEU A 103 4.39 -8.31 13.38
N VAL A 104 3.62 -7.48 12.68
CA VAL A 104 3.47 -6.06 13.01
C VAL A 104 2.76 -5.91 14.36
N ALA A 105 1.66 -6.63 14.60
CA ALA A 105 0.93 -6.59 15.87
C ALA A 105 1.82 -6.97 17.05
N ALA A 106 2.63 -8.03 16.92
CA ALA A 106 3.59 -8.43 17.94
C ALA A 106 4.61 -7.34 18.25
N GLU A 107 5.08 -6.60 17.25
CA GLU A 107 6.00 -5.48 17.45
C GLU A 107 5.34 -4.30 18.17
N TYR A 108 4.09 -3.98 17.83
CA TYR A 108 3.32 -2.97 18.57
C TYR A 108 3.12 -3.34 20.04
N LEU A 109 2.83 -4.61 20.34
CA LEU A 109 2.69 -5.08 21.72
C LEU A 109 4.00 -4.91 22.51
N LYS A 110 5.15 -5.25 21.91
CA LYS A 110 6.46 -5.01 22.55
C LYS A 110 6.73 -3.53 22.80
N LEU A 111 6.40 -2.66 21.84
CA LEU A 111 6.57 -1.22 22.02
C LEU A 111 5.66 -0.70 23.12
N TRP A 112 4.43 -1.21 23.21
CA TRP A 112 3.47 -0.82 24.25
C TRP A 112 3.95 -1.16 25.66
N GLU A 113 4.70 -2.25 25.82
CA GLU A 113 5.30 -2.65 27.10
C GLU A 113 6.52 -1.79 27.49
N GLN A 114 7.09 -1.03 26.56
CA GLN A 114 8.25 -0.17 26.81
C GLN A 114 7.81 1.21 27.31
N GLU A 115 8.35 1.65 28.43
CA GLU A 115 8.30 3.07 28.83
C GLU A 115 9.29 3.88 27.98
N PRO A 116 9.00 5.14 27.59
CA PRO A 116 7.91 6.00 28.06
C PRO A 116 6.89 6.34 26.94
N TRP A 117 6.45 5.38 26.12
CA TRP A 117 5.67 5.68 24.90
C TRP A 117 4.45 6.58 25.14
N GLY A 118 3.68 6.36 26.22
CA GLY A 118 2.54 7.21 26.62
C GLY A 118 1.41 7.28 25.60
N THR A 119 1.62 7.98 24.50
CA THR A 119 0.74 8.07 23.32
C THR A 119 1.46 7.51 22.10
N MET A 120 0.80 6.67 21.31
CA MET A 120 1.39 6.07 20.11
C MET A 120 0.45 6.21 18.91
N ILE A 121 0.99 6.67 17.79
CA ILE A 121 0.31 6.76 16.50
C ILE A 121 0.76 5.59 15.64
N ARG A 122 -0.19 4.80 15.16
CA ARG A 122 0.05 3.66 14.27
C ARG A 122 0.61 4.16 12.93
N SER A 123 1.75 3.61 12.52
CA SER A 123 2.52 3.95 11.32
C SER A 123 2.29 3.01 10.13
N THR A 124 1.32 2.09 10.20
CA THR A 124 1.15 1.08 9.15
C THR A 124 0.44 1.59 7.89
N ASP A 125 -0.05 2.83 7.92
CA ASP A 125 -0.67 3.49 6.77
C ASP A 125 0.25 4.61 6.27
N PRO A 126 0.75 4.54 5.02
CA PRO A 126 1.68 5.53 4.48
C PRO A 126 1.05 6.92 4.36
N VAL A 127 -0.27 7.01 4.09
CA VAL A 127 -0.99 8.28 4.00
C VAL A 127 -1.01 8.98 5.35
N VAL A 128 -1.24 8.23 6.45
CA VAL A 128 -1.17 8.77 7.82
C VAL A 128 0.24 9.24 8.14
N VAL A 129 1.27 8.43 7.84
CA VAL A 129 2.66 8.78 8.10
C VAL A 129 3.06 10.06 7.36
N ASP A 130 2.72 10.15 6.07
CA ASP A 130 3.08 11.31 5.25
C ASP A 130 2.26 12.55 5.65
N ALA A 131 0.98 12.39 6.02
CA ALA A 131 0.17 13.48 6.56
C ALA A 131 0.76 14.02 7.87
N VAL A 132 1.20 13.15 8.78
CA VAL A 132 1.88 13.57 10.02
C VAL A 132 3.17 14.31 9.71
N ARG A 133 4.04 13.75 8.86
CA ARG A 133 5.32 14.38 8.51
C ARG A 133 5.16 15.75 7.85
N LEU A 134 4.20 15.88 6.94
CA LEU A 134 4.00 17.09 6.15
C LEU A 134 3.26 18.18 6.93
N ARG A 135 2.22 17.81 7.70
CA ARG A 135 1.29 18.76 8.30
C ARG A 135 1.37 18.89 9.82
N PHE A 136 1.88 17.87 10.50
CA PHE A 136 1.96 17.79 11.96
C PHE A 136 3.33 17.28 12.42
N PRO A 137 4.45 17.92 12.02
CA PRO A 137 5.79 17.43 12.30
C PRO A 137 6.07 17.25 13.81
N GLU A 138 5.37 18.00 14.67
CA GLU A 138 5.40 17.87 16.12
C GLU A 138 4.88 16.51 16.62
N LEU A 139 4.09 15.80 15.81
CA LEU A 139 3.56 14.47 16.14
C LEU A 139 4.48 13.33 15.69
N VAL A 140 5.54 13.62 14.93
CA VAL A 140 6.50 12.60 14.45
C VAL A 140 7.10 11.76 15.57
N PRO A 141 7.46 12.30 16.76
CA PRO A 141 7.96 11.49 17.88
C PRO A 141 6.96 10.43 18.39
N TYR A 142 5.66 10.58 18.11
CA TYR A 142 4.63 9.63 18.52
C TYR A 142 4.34 8.59 17.43
N LEU A 143 4.88 8.72 16.21
CA LEU A 143 4.76 7.70 15.18
C LEU A 143 5.56 6.46 15.60
N ALA A 144 4.87 5.32 15.70
CA ALA A 144 5.51 4.07 16.01
C ALA A 144 6.55 3.72 14.92
N PRO A 145 7.79 3.32 15.25
CA PRO A 145 8.82 2.97 14.29
C PRO A 145 8.63 1.54 13.74
N VAL A 146 7.39 1.19 13.41
CA VAL A 146 7.01 -0.14 12.92
C VAL A 146 6.78 -0.07 11.42
N THR A 147 7.25 -1.09 10.69
CA THR A 147 7.02 -1.20 9.25
C THR A 147 5.57 -1.62 8.93
N VAL A 148 5.22 -1.67 7.65
CA VAL A 148 3.89 -2.08 7.19
C VAL A 148 3.80 -3.62 7.04
N PRO A 149 2.61 -4.23 7.22
CA PRO A 149 2.42 -5.68 7.12
C PRO A 149 3.03 -6.35 5.88
N PRO A 150 2.82 -5.85 4.63
CA PRO A 150 3.38 -6.55 3.46
C PRO A 150 4.91 -6.52 3.41
N VAL A 151 5.54 -5.51 4.02
CA VAL A 151 7.01 -5.45 4.13
C VAL A 151 7.51 -6.39 5.21
N ALA A 152 6.83 -6.46 6.36
CA ALA A 152 7.16 -7.41 7.42
C ALA A 152 7.08 -8.86 6.91
N GLU A 153 6.02 -9.20 6.16
CA GLU A 153 5.86 -10.52 5.56
C GLU A 153 6.90 -10.79 4.47
N ALA A 154 7.20 -9.80 3.62
CA ALA A 154 8.25 -9.97 2.61
C ALA A 154 9.63 -10.27 3.23
N ARG A 155 9.99 -9.56 4.30
CA ARG A 155 11.22 -9.82 5.07
C ARG A 155 11.20 -11.21 5.69
N TYR A 156 10.07 -11.62 6.28
CA TYR A 156 9.89 -12.95 6.85
C TYR A 156 10.08 -14.05 5.78
N LEU A 157 9.41 -13.94 4.64
CA LEU A 157 9.51 -14.92 3.56
C LEU A 157 10.93 -15.02 3.01
N ARG A 158 11.63 -13.90 2.80
CA ARG A 158 13.03 -13.91 2.38
C ARG A 158 13.97 -14.52 3.42
N ALA A 159 13.71 -14.30 4.70
CA ALA A 159 14.48 -14.92 5.78
C ALA A 159 14.29 -16.45 5.82
N GLN A 160 13.10 -16.96 5.49
CA GLN A 160 12.81 -18.39 5.50
C GLN A 160 13.23 -19.11 4.21
N TYR A 161 13.06 -18.46 3.05
CA TYR A 161 13.15 -19.13 1.74
C TYR A 161 14.25 -18.57 0.82
N GLY A 162 14.97 -17.53 1.23
CA GLY A 162 16.11 -16.97 0.51
C GLY A 162 15.93 -15.49 0.13
N ALA A 163 17.04 -14.74 0.16
CA ALA A 163 17.03 -13.29 -0.07
C ALA A 163 16.63 -12.88 -1.50
N ASP A 164 16.85 -13.76 -2.49
CA ASP A 164 16.56 -13.49 -3.90
C ASP A 164 15.08 -13.71 -4.28
N LEU A 165 14.24 -14.11 -3.32
CA LEU A 165 12.83 -14.38 -3.55
C LEU A 165 12.13 -13.12 -4.11
N LYS A 166 11.45 -13.32 -5.25
CA LYS A 166 10.67 -12.27 -5.92
C LYS A 166 9.28 -12.19 -5.32
N ILE A 167 8.98 -11.06 -4.69
CA ILE A 167 7.76 -10.89 -3.91
C ILE A 167 6.93 -9.76 -4.51
N VAL A 168 5.70 -10.08 -4.87
CA VAL A 168 4.68 -9.13 -5.33
C VAL A 168 3.65 -8.96 -4.23
N TYR A 169 3.17 -7.74 -4.03
CA TYR A 169 2.03 -7.47 -3.16
C TYR A 169 0.79 -7.08 -3.97
N ALA A 170 -0.38 -7.57 -3.58
CA ALA A 170 -1.67 -7.17 -4.13
C ALA A 170 -2.66 -6.76 -3.04
N GLY A 171 -3.14 -5.51 -3.08
CA GLY A 171 -4.12 -5.04 -2.10
C GLY A 171 -4.88 -3.78 -2.49
N ILE A 172 -5.59 -3.17 -1.53
CA ILE A 172 -6.38 -1.97 -1.80
C ILE A 172 -5.53 -0.69 -1.82
N SER A 173 -4.43 -0.69 -1.09
CA SER A 173 -3.45 0.40 -1.02
C SER A 173 -2.05 -0.14 -1.29
N SER A 174 -1.32 0.50 -2.20
CA SER A 174 0.08 0.17 -2.44
C SER A 174 0.96 0.71 -1.30
N PRO A 175 1.94 -0.06 -0.79
CA PRO A 175 3.00 0.44 0.08
C PRO A 175 3.99 1.25 -0.78
N LEU A 176 3.59 2.47 -1.15
CA LEU A 176 4.17 3.33 -2.19
C LEU A 176 5.67 3.69 -2.05
N SER A 177 6.36 3.22 -1.01
CA SER A 177 7.71 3.64 -0.64
C SER A 177 8.68 2.51 -0.30
N SER A 178 8.29 1.23 -0.38
CA SER A 178 9.20 0.14 -0.02
C SER A 178 9.88 -0.49 -1.23
N THR A 179 11.20 -0.36 -1.30
CA THR A 179 12.06 -1.12 -2.24
C THR A 179 12.14 -2.61 -1.91
N GLU A 180 11.52 -3.04 -0.81
CA GLU A 180 11.56 -4.42 -0.34
C GLU A 180 10.48 -5.29 -0.99
N LEU A 181 9.58 -4.71 -1.79
CA LEU A 181 8.67 -5.44 -2.65
C LEU A 181 9.15 -5.31 -4.10
N ASP A 182 9.14 -6.42 -4.84
CA ASP A 182 9.55 -6.41 -6.24
C ASP A 182 8.46 -5.85 -7.16
N ALA A 183 7.19 -5.84 -6.74
CA ALA A 183 6.12 -5.06 -7.35
C ALA A 183 4.93 -4.93 -6.38
N ALA A 184 4.15 -3.86 -6.49
CA ALA A 184 2.89 -3.69 -5.79
C ALA A 184 1.75 -3.32 -6.75
N ILE A 185 0.64 -4.06 -6.66
CA ILE A 185 -0.56 -3.82 -7.47
C ILE A 185 -1.77 -3.53 -6.58
N THR A 186 -2.65 -2.67 -7.07
CA THR A 186 -3.96 -2.43 -6.47
C THR A 186 -5.01 -3.33 -7.08
N PHE A 187 -6.13 -3.56 -6.38
CA PHE A 187 -7.24 -4.33 -6.94
C PHE A 187 -8.03 -3.61 -8.04
N GLY A 188 -7.95 -2.28 -8.10
CA GLY A 188 -8.56 -1.43 -9.13
C GLY A 188 -7.55 -0.89 -10.13
#